data_AF-A0A2E4E6H7-F1
#
_entry.id   AF-A0A2E4E6H7-F1
#
_cell.length_a   1.000
_cell.length_b   1.000
_cell.length_c   1.000
_cell.angle_alpha   90.00
_cell.angle_beta   90.00
_cell.angle_gamma   90.00
#
_symmetry.space_group_name_H-M   'P 1'
#
loop_
_entity.id
_entity.type
_entity.pdbx_description
1 polymer ?
#
loop_
_entity_poly.entity_id
_entity_poly.type
_entity_poly.pdbx_seq_one_letter_code
_entity_poly.pdbx_strand_id
1 'polypeptide(L)' 'MSDSTEAERAESIAARRYWTLQFIRLLGIFVTFTGAMMVVGRIEGGALGPILFVAGPLLFFAVPVLLAKHWKRESK' A
#
# COMPACT_ATOMS: atom_id res chain seq x y z
N MET A 1 -1.36 9.94 -35.34
CA MET A 1 -2.48 9.17 -34.74
C MET A 1 -2.03 7.97 -33.90
N SER A 2 -0.84 7.38 -34.13
CA SER A 2 -0.32 6.25 -33.30
C SER A 2 0.31 6.71 -31.98
N ASP A 3 0.95 7.88 -31.99
CA ASP A 3 1.75 8.42 -30.87
C ASP A 3 0.89 8.80 -29.64
N SER A 4 -0.33 9.31 -29.87
CA SER A 4 -1.28 9.64 -28.80
C SER A 4 -1.75 8.41 -28.03
N THR A 5 -1.93 7.27 -28.71
CA THR A 5 -2.44 6.03 -28.12
C THR A 5 -1.41 5.34 -27.21
N GLU A 6 -0.13 5.47 -27.53
CA GLU A 6 0.97 4.95 -26.70
C GLU A 6 1.17 5.81 -25.45
N ALA A 7 1.11 7.14 -25.60
CA ALA A 7 1.17 8.07 -24.48
C ALA A 7 0.01 7.87 -23.49
N GLU A 8 -1.24 7.78 -23.99
CA GLU A 8 -2.41 7.49 -23.15
C GLU A 8 -2.29 6.16 -22.42
N ARG A 9 -1.75 5.12 -23.08
CA ARG A 9 -1.53 3.81 -22.45
C ARG A 9 -0.49 3.90 -21.33
N ALA A 10 0.64 4.58 -21.57
CA ALA A 10 1.67 4.77 -20.55
C ALA A 10 1.14 5.56 -19.34
N GLU A 11 0.34 6.60 -19.59
CA GLU A 11 -0.29 7.41 -18.57
C GLU A 11 -1.29 6.60 -17.74
N SER A 12 -2.11 5.76 -18.38
CA SER A 12 -3.06 4.87 -17.68
C SER A 12 -2.35 3.87 -16.74
N ILE A 13 -1.20 3.33 -17.16
CA ILE A 13 -0.39 2.41 -16.36
C ILE A 13 0.23 3.13 -15.17
N ALA A 14 0.75 4.35 -15.39
CA ALA A 14 1.32 5.18 -14.33
C ALA A 14 0.25 5.55 -13.29
N ALA A 15 -0.94 5.98 -13.74
CA ALA A 15 -2.07 6.31 -12.87
C ALA A 15 -2.52 5.10 -12.05
N ARG A 16 -2.62 3.91 -12.66
CA ARG A 16 -3.00 2.67 -11.96
C ARG A 16 -1.97 2.30 -10.88
N ARG A 17 -0.68 2.34 -11.21
CA ARG A 17 0.42 2.08 -10.26
C ARG A 17 0.39 3.07 -9.09
N TYR A 18 0.22 4.36 -9.37
CA TYR A 18 0.10 5.39 -8.34
C TYR A 18 -1.07 5.11 -7.39
N TRP A 19 -2.26 4.88 -7.94
CA TRP A 19 -3.44 4.56 -7.14
C TRP A 19 -3.24 3.32 -6.28
N THR A 20 -2.67 2.25 -6.84
CA THR A 20 -2.36 1.03 -6.06
C THR A 20 -1.45 1.32 -4.87
N LEU A 21 -0.38 2.11 -5.05
CA LEU A 21 0.53 2.45 -3.95
C LEU A 21 -0.16 3.29 -2.87
N GLN A 22 -1.01 4.23 -3.27
CA GLN A 22 -1.77 5.06 -2.33
C GLN A 22 -2.81 4.25 -1.55
N PHE A 23 -3.52 3.32 -2.19
CA PHE A 23 -4.44 2.41 -1.50
C PHE A 23 -3.72 1.53 -0.47
N ILE A 24 -2.56 0.98 -0.82
CA ILE A 24 -1.75 0.18 0.11
C ILE A 24 -1.33 1.03 1.32
N ARG A 25 -0.91 2.27 1.09
CA ARG A 25 -0.57 3.20 2.18
C ARG A 25 -1.76 3.50 3.09
N LEU A 26 -2.92 3.83 2.50
CA LEU A 26 -4.14 4.09 3.28
C LEU A 26 -4.55 2.86 4.10
N LEU A 27 -4.44 1.67 3.51
CA LEU A 27 -4.67 0.41 4.23
C LEU A 27 -3.68 0.23 5.39
N GLY A 28 -2.40 0.51 5.17
CA GLY A 28 -1.37 0.44 6.22
C GLY A 28 -1.66 1.40 7.39
N ILE A 29 -2.06 2.64 7.08
CA ILE A 29 -2.50 3.61 8.10
C ILE A 29 -3.69 3.05 8.87
N PHE A 30 -4.74 2.61 8.16
CA PHE A 30 -5.95 2.07 8.79
C PHE A 30 -5.65 0.89 9.73
N VAL A 31 -4.81 -0.05 9.29
CA VAL A 31 -4.37 -1.21 10.09
C VAL A 31 -3.59 -0.76 11.33
N THR A 32 -2.68 0.21 11.18
CA THR A 32 -1.90 0.76 12.29
C THR A 32 -2.81 1.37 13.35
N PHE A 33 -3.76 2.22 12.94
CA PHE A 33 -4.68 2.87 13.86
C PHE A 33 -5.62 1.87 14.54
N THR A 34 -6.09 0.86 13.82
CA THR A 34 -6.88 -0.24 14.38
C THR A 34 -6.08 -0.98 15.46
N GLY A 35 -4.83 -1.34 15.18
CA GLY A 35 -3.93 -1.95 16.16
C GLY A 35 -3.67 -1.05 17.37
N ALA A 36 -3.44 0.25 17.15
CA ALA A 36 -3.25 1.21 18.23
C ALA A 36 -4.49 1.30 19.15
N MET A 37 -5.69 1.34 18.58
CA MET A 37 -6.93 1.34 19.36
C MET A 37 -7.08 0.07 20.21
N MET A 38 -6.70 -1.09 19.67
CA MET A 38 -6.68 -2.34 20.42
C MET A 38 -5.63 -2.34 21.55
N VAL A 39 -4.42 -1.82 21.30
CA VAL A 39 -3.34 -1.72 22.30
C VAL A 39 -3.74 -0.81 23.47
N VAL A 40 -4.45 0.29 23.19
CA VAL A 40 -4.95 1.21 24.21
C VAL A 40 -6.19 0.65 24.94
N GLY A 41 -6.69 -0.52 24.55
CA GLY A 41 -7.82 -1.18 25.20
C GLY A 41 -9.19 -0.60 24.81
N ARG A 42 -9.27 0.17 23.72
CA ARG A 42 -10.55 0.66 23.17
C ARG A 42 -11.34 -0.45 22.48
N ILE A 43 -10.65 -1.50 22.02
CA ILE A 43 -11.20 -2.66 21.33
C ILE A 43 -10.53 -3.91 21.90
N GLU A 44 -11.29 -4.95 22.22
CA GLU A 44 -10.72 -6.24 22.62
C GLU A 44 -9.91 -6.85 21.46
N GLY A 45 -8.62 -7.07 21.69
CA GLY A 45 -7.73 -7.61 20.65
C GLY A 45 -6.61 -8.50 21.15
N GLY A 46 -6.33 -8.53 22.46
CA GLY A 46 -5.22 -9.31 23.03
C GLY A 46 -3.92 -9.09 22.23
N ALA A 47 -3.32 -10.19 21.77
CA ALA A 47 -2.10 -10.15 20.96
C ALA A 47 -2.29 -9.55 19.54
N LEU A 48 -3.50 -9.50 18.99
CA LEU A 48 -3.76 -8.92 17.66
C LEU A 48 -3.52 -7.42 17.63
N GLY A 49 -3.73 -6.71 18.74
CA GLY A 49 -3.51 -5.26 18.80
C GLY A 49 -2.06 -4.88 18.48
N PRO A 50 -1.07 -5.38 19.23
CA PRO A 50 0.34 -5.17 18.93
C PRO A 50 0.75 -5.66 17.53
N ILE A 51 0.22 -6.81 17.08
CA ILE A 51 0.51 -7.34 15.74
C ILE A 51 0.05 -6.36 14.66
N LEU A 52 -1.20 -5.89 14.71
CA LEU A 52 -1.74 -4.92 13.74
C LEU A 52 -1.00 -3.58 13.81
N PHE A 53 -0.64 -3.14 15.02
CA PHE A 53 0.11 -1.90 15.22
C PHE A 53 1.49 -1.93 14.53
N VAL A 54 2.16 -3.09 14.51
CA VAL A 54 3.45 -3.28 13.82
C VAL A 54 3.27 -3.63 12.34
N ALA A 55 2.25 -4.41 11.99
CA ALA A 55 1.98 -4.82 10.62
C ALA A 55 1.57 -3.63 9.74
N GLY A 56 0.83 -2.66 10.27
CA GLY A 56 0.40 -1.48 9.53
C GLY A 56 1.55 -0.64 8.94
N PRO A 57 2.57 -0.25 9.74
CA PRO A 57 3.75 0.43 9.22
C PRO A 57 4.55 -0.42 8.24
N LEU A 58 4.68 -1.73 8.48
CA LEU A 58 5.32 -2.63 7.52
C LEU A 58 4.58 -2.65 6.18
N LEU A 59 3.25 -2.66 6.21
CA LEU A 59 2.42 -2.59 5.01
C LEU A 59 2.53 -1.22 4.33
N PHE A 60 2.66 -0.13 5.09
CA PHE A 60 2.84 1.22 4.54
C PHE A 60 4.20 1.43 3.86
N PHE A 61 5.29 0.89 4.42
CA PHE A 61 6.64 1.13 3.94
C PHE A 61 7.18 0.00 3.05
N ALA A 62 7.09 -1.26 3.50
CA ALA A 62 7.75 -2.37 2.82
C ALA A 62 7.01 -2.80 1.56
N VAL A 63 5.67 -2.91 1.61
CA VAL A 63 4.88 -3.41 0.47
C VAL A 63 5.00 -2.48 -0.75
N PRO A 64 4.88 -1.15 -0.65
CA PRO A 64 5.10 -0.24 -1.78
C PRO A 64 6.49 -0.36 -2.41
N VAL A 65 7.52 -0.53 -1.58
CA VAL A 65 8.92 -0.67 -2.04
C VAL A 65 9.10 -1.99 -2.81
N LEU A 66 8.56 -3.08 -2.29
CA LEU A 66 8.62 -4.39 -2.96
C LEU A 66 7.84 -4.38 -4.27
N LEU A 67 6.65 -3.77 -4.29
CA LEU A 67 5.80 -3.70 -5.46
C LEU A 67 6.42 -2.83 -6.57
N ALA A 68 7.01 -1.68 -6.20
CA ALA A 68 7.76 -0.85 -7.14
C ALA A 68 8.97 -1.60 -7.73
N LYS A 69 9.70 -2.37 -6.92
CA LYS A 69 10.79 -3.23 -7.39
C LYS A 69 10.30 -4.30 -8.36
N HIS A 70 9.14 -4.91 -8.09
CA HIS A 70 8.54 -5.92 -8.95
C HIS A 70 8.15 -5.34 -10.33
N TRP A 71 7.45 -4.21 -10.36
CA TRP A 71 7.08 -3.56 -11.63
C TRP A 71 8.28 -3.13 -12.46
N LYS A 72 9.40 -2.76 -11.82
CA LYS A 72 10.65 -2.44 -12.52
C LYS A 72 11.28 -3.68 -13.16
N ARG A 73 11.07 -4.87 -12.60
CA ARG A 73 11.55 -6.15 -13.16
C ARG A 73 10.70 -6.60 -14.33
N GLU A 74 9.38 -6.45 -14.26
CA GLU A 74 8.47 -6.81 -15.37
C GLU A 74 8.59 -5.89 -16.58
N SER A 75 9.01 -4.63 -16.36
CA SER A 75 9.19 -3.65 -17.43
C SER A 75 10.54 -3.77 -18.18
N LYS A 76 11.36 -4.75 -17.83
CA LYS A 76 12.70 -4.98 -18.40
C LYS A 76 12.68 -6.26 -19.24
#